data_AF-A0A6C0I8N1-F1
#
_entry.id   AF-A0A6C0I8N1-F1
#
_cell.length_a   1.000
_cell.length_b   1.000
_cell.length_c   1.000
_cell.angle_alpha   90.00
_cell.angle_beta   90.00
_cell.angle_gamma   90.00
#
_symmetry.space_group_name_H-M   'P 1'
#
loop_
_entity.id
_entity.type
_entity.pdbx_description
1 polymer ?
#
loop_
_entity_poly.entity_id
_entity_poly.type
_entity_poly.pdbx_seq_one_letter_code
_entity_poly.pdbx_strand_id
1 'polypeptide(L)' 'MAFKYSNVQHKHHGLNKKTHKVHIMGSKGYKCVTHFRRGKKTHYTRKQLTNGEINKIHKGKFIKGLFKDCEPKRQL' A
#
# COMPACT_ATOMS: atom_id res chain seq x y z
N MET A 1 22.51 -8.60 7.41
CA MET A 1 21.71 -8.36 6.18
C MET A 1 20.69 -7.28 6.44
N ALA A 2 20.49 -6.32 5.52
CA ALA A 2 19.44 -5.33 5.66
C ALA A 2 18.05 -5.98 5.48
N PHE A 3 17.08 -5.62 6.32
CA PHE A 3 15.71 -6.11 6.21
C PHE A 3 15.13 -5.78 4.82
N LYS A 4 14.50 -6.76 4.17
CA LYS A 4 13.81 -6.57 2.89
C LYS A 4 12.42 -7.15 3.01
N TYR A 5 11.42 -6.37 2.60
CA TYR A 5 10.04 -6.83 2.58
C TYR A 5 9.33 -6.25 1.37
N SER A 6 8.62 -7.10 0.63
CA SER A 6 7.80 -6.68 -0.51
C SER A 6 6.53 -7.49 -0.50
N ASN A 7 5.39 -6.82 -0.51
CA ASN A 7 4.09 -7.46 -0.59
C ASN A 7 3.18 -6.68 -1.54
N VAL A 8 2.42 -7.41 -2.35
CA VAL A 8 1.44 -6.86 -3.27
C VAL A 8 0.15 -7.64 -3.13
N GLN A 9 -0.92 -6.95 -2.77
CA GLN A 9 -2.25 -7.52 -2.69
C GLN A 9 -3.10 -6.94 -3.81
N HIS A 10 -3.79 -7.82 -4.54
CA HIS A 10 -4.76 -7.45 -5.55
C HIS A 10 -6.17 -7.77 -5.07
N LYS A 11 -7.09 -6.80 -5.20
CA LYS A 11 -8.52 -6.98 -5.00
C LYS A 11 -9.24 -6.68 -6.30
N HIS A 12 -9.96 -7.67 -6.81
CA HIS A 12 -10.72 -7.57 -8.05
C HIS A 12 -12.22 -7.49 -7.74
N HIS A 13 -12.95 -6.69 -8.51
CA HIS A 13 -14.41 -6.63 -8.46
C HIS A 13 -14.94 -6.29 -9.85
N GLY A 14 -15.32 -7.33 -10.61
CA GLY A 14 -15.65 -7.21 -12.02
C GLY A 14 -14.51 -6.57 -12.81
N LEU A 15 -14.81 -5.49 -13.54
CA LEU A 15 -13.84 -4.73 -14.35
C LEU A 15 -12.96 -3.77 -13.51
N ASN A 16 -13.16 -3.70 -12.20
CA ASN A 16 -12.38 -2.85 -11.32
C ASN A 16 -11.28 -3.69 -10.63
N LYS A 17 -10.08 -3.13 -10.55
CA LYS A 17 -8.97 -3.71 -9.81
C LYS A 17 -8.40 -2.69 -8.86
N LYS A 18 -8.10 -3.11 -7.64
CA LYS A 18 -7.41 -2.31 -6.64
C LYS A 18 -6.17 -3.06 -6.18
N THR A 19 -5.03 -2.39 -6.16
CA THR A 19 -3.76 -2.96 -5.73
C THR A 19 -3.26 -2.20 -4.51
N HIS A 20 -2.89 -2.93 -3.47
CA HIS A 20 -2.16 -2.44 -2.31
C HIS A 20 -0.74 -2.99 -2.37
N LYS A 21 0.27 -2.14 -2.24
CA LYS A 21 1.67 -2.56 -2.25
C LYS A 21 2.43 -1.94 -1.10
N VAL A 22 3.30 -2.74 -0.50
CA VAL A 22 4.29 -2.34 0.51
C VAL A 22 5.66 -2.78 0.00
N HIS A 23 6.66 -1.91 0.10
CA HIS A 23 8.03 -2.23 -0.22
C HIS A 23 8.97 -1.56 0.78
N ILE A 24 9.86 -2.33 1.41
CA ILE A 24 10.82 -1.91 2.44
C ILE A 24 12.20 -2.47 2.09
N MET A 25 13.20 -1.60 2.17
CA MET A 25 14.61 -1.92 2.00
C MET A 25 15.39 -1.22 3.12
N GLY A 26 15.95 -2.00 4.04
CA GLY A 26 16.58 -1.51 5.26
C GLY A 26 15.58 -0.73 6.12
N SER A 27 15.91 0.53 6.41
CA SER A 27 15.10 1.45 7.22
C SER A 27 14.15 2.33 6.41
N LYS A 28 14.06 2.15 5.08
CA LYS A 28 13.22 2.97 4.21
C LYS A 28 12.20 2.11 3.46
N GLY A 29 11.04 2.68 3.17
CA GLY A 29 10.01 1.99 2.41
C GLY A 29 8.85 2.87 2.01
N TYR A 30 7.95 2.32 1.20
CA TYR A 30 6.73 2.98 0.77
C TYR A 30 5.54 2.01 0.78
N LYS A 31 4.37 2.61 0.93
CA LYS A 31 3.07 2.00 0.68
C LYS A 31 2.41 2.71 -0.50
N CYS A 32 1.67 1.98 -1.32
CA CYS A 32 0.86 2.59 -2.36
C CYS A 32 -0.44 1.86 -2.62
N VAL A 33 -1.41 2.62 -3.12
CA VAL A 33 -2.72 2.15 -3.57
C VAL A 33 -2.88 2.55 -5.03
N THR A 34 -3.23 1.59 -5.87
CA THR A 34 -3.56 1.82 -7.28
C THR A 34 -4.98 1.35 -7.54
N HIS A 35 -5.79 2.19 -8.16
CA HIS A 35 -7.12 1.81 -8.64
C HIS A 35 -7.12 1.75 -10.17
N PHE A 36 -7.80 0.74 -10.68
CA PHE A 36 -8.04 0.51 -12.09
C PHE A 36 -9.54 0.35 -12.31
N ARG A 37 -10.03 0.95 -13.39
CA ARG A 37 -11.42 0.82 -13.87
C ARG A 37 -11.36 0.43 -15.34
N ARG A 38 -11.94 -0.73 -15.69
CA ARG A 38 -11.94 -1.26 -17.07
C ARG A 38 -10.52 -1.32 -17.67
N GLY A 39 -9.58 -1.88 -16.89
CA GLY A 39 -8.17 -2.00 -17.28
C GLY A 39 -7.34 -0.71 -17.23
N LYS A 40 -7.96 0.47 -17.15
CA LYS A 40 -7.25 1.76 -17.10
C LYS A 40 -6.92 2.16 -15.66
N LYS A 41 -5.70 2.63 -15.41
CA LYS A 41 -5.29 3.18 -14.09
C LYS A 41 -5.99 4.51 -13.86
N THR A 42 -6.87 4.59 -12.88
CA THR A 42 -7.66 5.80 -12.57
C THR A 42 -7.09 6.59 -11.39
N HIS A 43 -6.43 5.91 -10.46
CA HIS A 43 -5.83 6.56 -9.29
C HIS A 43 -4.55 5.84 -8.87
N TYR A 44 -3.59 6.62 -8.40
CA TYR A 44 -2.36 6.11 -7.84
C TYR A 44 -1.88 7.06 -6.75
N THR A 45 -1.77 6.56 -5.53
CA THR A 45 -1.16 7.30 -4.42
C THR A 45 -0.06 6.45 -3.79
N ARG A 46 1.10 7.08 -3.58
CA ARG A 46 2.25 6.51 -2.90
C ARG A 46 2.61 7.40 -1.71
N LYS A 47 2.87 6.77 -0.57
CA LYS A 47 3.32 7.43 0.65
C LYS A 47 4.51 6.69 1.22
N GLN A 48 5.42 7.44 1.84
CA GLN A 48 6.53 6.86 2.58
C GLN A 48 6.00 6.16 3.82
N LEU A 49 6.62 5.02 4.17
CA LEU A 49 6.37 4.38 5.45
C LEU A 49 7.17 5.12 6.53
N THR A 50 6.52 5.38 7.64
CA THR A 50 7.17 5.85 8.87
C THR A 50 8.03 4.74 9.46
N ASN A 51 9.06 5.11 10.24
CA ASN A 51 9.86 4.14 10.98
C ASN A 51 9.00 3.26 11.91
N GLY A 52 7.93 3.83 12.48
CA GLY A 52 6.96 3.09 13.30
C GLY A 52 6.18 2.03 12.51
N GLU A 53 5.73 2.33 11.30
CA GLU A 53 5.07 1.35 10.42
C GLU A 53 6.05 0.25 9.98
N ILE A 54 7.29 0.61 9.62
CA ILE A 54 8.34 -0.36 9.26
C ILE A 54 8.61 -1.32 10.43
N ASN A 55 8.77 -0.78 11.65
CA ASN A 55 9.01 -1.60 12.84
C ASN A 55 7.84 -2.54 13.16
N LYS A 56 6.59 -2.12 12.91
CA LYS A 56 5.42 -3.00 13.07
C LYS A 56 5.41 -4.10 12.01
N ILE A 57 5.71 -3.78 10.76
CA ILE A 57 5.83 -4.78 9.66
C ILE A 57 6.95 -5.77 9.96
N HIS A 58 8.11 -5.30 10.42
CA HIS A 58 9.23 -6.15 10.84
C HIS A 58 8.84 -7.14 11.94
N LYS A 59 7.97 -6.73 12.88
CA LYS A 59 7.45 -7.56 13.97
C LYS A 59 6.23 -8.40 13.57
N GLY A 60 5.82 -8.40 12.29
CA GLY A 60 4.62 -9.10 11.82
C GLY A 60 3.31 -8.56 12.42
N LYS A 61 3.30 -7.32 12.93
CA LYS A 61 2.12 -6.74 13.57
C LYS A 61 1.17 -6.14 12.54
N PHE A 62 -0.12 -6.37 12.75
CA PHE A 62 -1.17 -5.71 11.98
C PHE A 62 -1.14 -4.18 12.16
N ILE A 63 -1.30 -3.45 11.05
CA ILE A 63 -1.39 -1.98 11.05
C ILE A 63 -2.77 -1.58 10.52
N LYS A 64 -3.69 -1.27 11.43
CA LYS A 64 -5.02 -0.79 11.08
C LYS A 64 -4.92 0.48 10.24
N GLY A 65 -5.58 0.48 9.08
CA GLY A 65 -5.65 1.67 8.23
C GLY A 65 -4.33 2.07 7.59
N LEU A 66 -3.38 1.13 7.42
CA LEU A 66 -2.08 1.40 6.79
C LEU A 66 -2.21 2.23 5.51
N PHE A 67 -3.21 1.96 4.68
CA PHE A 67 -3.40 2.62 3.38
C PHE A 67 -4.46 3.74 3.38
N LYS A 68 -5.03 4.13 4.54
CA LYS A 68 -6.16 5.07 4.60
C LYS A 68 -5.82 6.43 4.00
N ASP A 69 -4.59 6.88 4.19
CA ASP A 69 -4.00 8.11 3.66
C ASP A 69 -3.62 8.03 2.17
N CYS A 70 -3.72 6.84 1.57
CA CYS A 70 -3.52 6.60 0.15
C CYS A 70 -4.84 6.41 -0.61
N GLU A 71 -5.98 6.38 0.07
CA GLU A 71 -7.28 6.29 -0.58
C GLU A 71 -7.73 7.67 -1.08
N PRO A 72 -8.39 7.74 -2.24
CA PRO A 72 -9.02 8.98 -2.69
C PRO A 72 -10.08 9.40 -1.66
N LYS A 73 -10.14 10.71 -1.35
CA LYS A 73 -11.23 11.27 -0.55
C LYS A 73 -12.55 10.97 -1.29
N ARG A 74 -13.51 10.33 -0.63
CA ARG A 74 -14.87 10.26 -1.16
C ARG A 74 -15.38 11.70 -1.22
N GLN A 75 -15.70 12.19 -2.41
CA GLN A 75 -16.61 13.31 -2.53
C GLN A 75 -17.97 12.76 -2.11
N LEU A 76 -18.48 13.24 -0.98
CA LEU A 76 -19.87 13.06 -0.57
C LEU A 76 -20.74 14.01 -1.39
#